data_AF-A0A832RX72-F1
#
_entry.id   AF-A0A832RX72-F1
#
_cell.length_a   1.000
_cell.length_b   1.000
_cell.length_c   1.000
_cell.angle_alpha   90.00
_cell.angle_beta   90.00
_cell.angle_gamma   90.00
#
_symmetry.space_group_name_H-M   'P 1'
#
loop_
_entity.id
_entity.type
_entity.pdbx_description
1 polymer ?
#
loop_
_entity_poly.entity_id
_entity_poly.type
_entity_poly.pdbx_seq_one_letter_code
_entity_poly.pdbx_strand_id
1 'polypeptide(L)'
;MYWGRKGVYTLIVYLPTRSSIEVGSLGELVLEEGYYTYTGSAWGAGGMKRVLRHLSVAGRNVRRWHIDYLLPHVHIAGCVMSYLSKSAECLIARALSEKMGEVRGFGCSDCSCTSHLHYLQQPPLVHVLAAHIRAERSHAAL
;
A
#
# COMPACT_ATOMS: atom_id res chain seq x y z
N MET A 1 -14.90 4.62 -16.47
CA MET A 1 -13.72 5.15 -17.19
C MET A 1 -12.45 5.18 -16.31
N TYR A 2 -12.53 5.56 -15.03
CA TYR A 2 -11.38 5.69 -14.11
C TYR A 2 -10.59 4.41 -13.82
N TRP A 3 -11.28 3.28 -13.64
CA TRP A 3 -10.64 2.03 -13.21
C TRP A 3 -9.65 1.44 -14.23
N GLY A 4 -9.79 1.75 -15.52
CA GLY A 4 -8.85 1.25 -16.54
C GLY A 4 -7.53 2.04 -16.64
N ARG A 5 -7.45 3.22 -15.99
CA ARG A 5 -6.26 4.07 -16.06
C ARG A 5 -5.13 3.49 -15.21
N LYS A 6 -3.88 3.72 -15.64
CA LYS A 6 -2.68 3.41 -14.86
C LYS A 6 -2.45 4.49 -13.80
N GLY A 7 -1.77 4.11 -12.71
CA GLY A 7 -1.34 5.05 -11.68
C GLY A 7 -0.80 4.33 -10.46
N VAL A 8 -0.85 5.01 -9.32
CA VAL A 8 -0.39 4.54 -8.01
C VAL A 8 -1.50 4.68 -6.98
N TYR A 9 -1.54 3.78 -6.01
CA TYR A 9 -2.55 3.77 -4.96
C TYR A 9 -1.90 3.45 -3.61
N THR A 10 -2.52 3.94 -2.54
CA THR A 10 -2.21 3.53 -1.18
C THR A 10 -3.47 2.98 -0.54
N LEU A 11 -3.46 1.68 -0.22
CA LEU A 11 -4.52 1.06 0.58
C LEU A 11 -4.30 1.41 2.06
N ILE A 12 -5.37 1.75 2.75
CA ILE A 12 -5.38 1.93 4.20
C ILE A 12 -6.18 0.77 4.78
N VAL A 13 -5.55 0.00 5.65
CA VAL A 13 -6.15 -1.16 6.31
C VAL A 13 -5.97 -1.08 7.82
N TYR A 14 -6.89 -1.68 8.57
CA TYR A 14 -6.84 -1.76 10.02
C TYR A 14 -6.72 -3.23 10.45
N LEU A 15 -5.69 -3.55 11.22
CA LEU A 15 -5.50 -4.85 11.85
C LEU A 15 -6.09 -4.76 13.27
N PRO A 16 -7.20 -5.46 13.57
CA PRO A 16 -7.92 -5.31 14.84
C PRO A 16 -7.23 -5.97 16.02
N THR A 17 -6.30 -6.90 15.78
CA THR A 17 -5.57 -7.61 16.82
C THR A 17 -4.15 -7.89 16.36
N ARG A 18 -3.16 -7.76 17.25
CA ARG A 18 -1.79 -8.22 16.98
C ARG A 18 -1.80 -9.65 16.44
N SER A 19 -1.14 -9.87 15.32
CA SER A 19 -1.22 -11.11 14.57
C SER A 19 0.14 -11.53 14.03
N SER A 20 0.40 -12.84 14.01
CA SER A 20 1.51 -13.41 13.26
C SER A 20 1.00 -13.94 11.92
N ILE A 21 1.56 -13.44 10.81
CA ILE A 21 1.08 -13.71 9.46
C ILE A 21 2.25 -14.18 8.59
N GLU A 22 2.12 -15.34 7.96
CA GLU A 22 3.09 -15.86 6.99
C GLU A 22 2.92 -15.16 5.63
N VAL A 23 3.94 -14.43 5.19
CA VAL A 23 3.92 -13.61 3.97
C VAL A 23 4.95 -14.11 2.96
N GLY A 24 4.63 -15.20 2.27
CA GLY A 24 5.43 -15.73 1.15
C GLY A 24 6.93 -15.81 1.47
N SER A 25 7.77 -15.18 0.64
CA SER A 25 9.22 -15.18 0.82
C SER A 25 9.73 -14.32 1.99
N LEU A 26 8.87 -13.49 2.61
CA LEU A 26 9.22 -12.72 3.81
C LEU A 26 9.10 -13.57 5.09
N GLY A 27 8.52 -14.76 5.00
CA GLY A 27 8.30 -15.64 6.14
C GLY A 27 7.26 -15.07 7.09
N GLU A 28 7.40 -15.39 8.37
CA GLU A 28 6.47 -14.98 9.41
C GLU A 28 6.72 -13.53 9.84
N LEU A 29 5.68 -12.70 9.78
CA LEU A 29 5.70 -11.31 10.24
C LEU A 29 4.79 -11.14 11.45
N VAL A 30 5.33 -10.60 12.54
CA VAL A 30 4.56 -10.19 13.71
C VAL A 30 4.12 -8.74 13.53
N LEU A 31 2.81 -8.54 13.37
CA LEU A 31 2.19 -7.25 13.12
C LEU A 31 1.39 -6.80 14.35
N GLU A 32 1.64 -5.58 14.81
CA GLU A 32 0.91 -4.94 15.92
C GLU A 32 -0.49 -4.48 15.48
N GLU A 33 -1.42 -4.43 16.43
CA GLU A 33 -2.74 -3.84 16.23
C GLU A 33 -2.61 -2.37 15.78
N GLY A 34 -3.42 -1.95 14.81
CA GLY A 34 -3.43 -0.58 14.31
C GLY A 34 -3.59 -0.49 12.79
N TYR A 35 -3.21 0.67 12.24
CA TYR A 35 -3.36 0.94 10.82
C TYR A 35 -2.09 0.62 10.04
N TYR A 36 -2.30 0.07 8.85
CA TYR A 36 -1.24 -0.14 7.87
C TYR A 36 -1.58 0.56 6.56
N THR A 37 -0.57 1.11 5.91
CA THR A 37 -0.69 1.69 4.57
C THR A 37 0.19 0.93 3.60
N TYR A 38 -0.42 0.39 2.55
CA TYR A 38 0.30 -0.30 1.47
C TYR A 38 0.27 0.52 0.19
N THR A 39 1.44 1.00 -0.24
CA THR A 39 1.58 1.74 -1.50
C THR A 39 1.95 0.78 -2.63
N GLY A 40 1.16 0.77 -3.70
CA GLY A 40 1.39 -0.05 -4.88
C GLY A 40 1.14 0.71 -6.19
N SER A 41 1.76 0.27 -7.27
CA SER A 41 1.42 0.75 -8.62
C SER A 41 0.39 -0.14 -9.32
N ALA A 42 -0.34 0.42 -10.29
CA ALA A 42 -1.35 -0.23 -11.11
C ALA A 42 -1.01 -0.06 -12.60
N TRP A 43 0.22 -0.38 -12.99
CA TRP A 43 0.77 -0.12 -14.33
C TRP A 43 0.59 -1.26 -15.35
N GLY A 44 -0.03 -2.38 -14.94
CA GLY A 44 -0.42 -3.46 -15.84
C GLY A 44 -1.65 -3.13 -16.71
N ALA A 45 -2.02 -4.02 -17.62
CA ALA A 45 -3.11 -3.81 -18.59
C ALA A 45 -4.48 -3.48 -17.96
N GLY A 46 -4.73 -3.93 -16.73
CA GLY A 46 -5.98 -3.67 -16.00
C GLY A 46 -6.09 -2.30 -15.34
N GLY A 47 -4.99 -1.54 -15.24
CA GLY A 47 -4.99 -0.26 -14.52
C GLY A 47 -5.43 -0.39 -13.06
N MET A 48 -6.10 0.64 -12.56
CA MET A 48 -6.68 0.74 -11.23
C MET A 48 -7.74 -0.32 -10.87
N LYS A 49 -8.16 -1.18 -11.80
CA LYS A 49 -8.89 -2.41 -11.47
C LYS A 49 -8.09 -3.30 -10.50
N ARG A 50 -6.77 -3.09 -10.38
CA ARG A 50 -5.95 -3.70 -9.32
C ARG A 50 -6.49 -3.41 -7.91
N VAL A 51 -6.95 -2.17 -7.65
CA VAL A 51 -7.58 -1.82 -6.37
C VAL A 51 -8.87 -2.61 -6.18
N LEU A 52 -9.75 -2.63 -7.18
CA LEU A 52 -10.99 -3.40 -7.13
C LEU A 52 -10.75 -4.90 -6.85
N ARG A 53 -9.67 -5.46 -7.41
CA ARG A 53 -9.29 -6.84 -7.13
C ARG A 53 -9.01 -7.01 -5.64
N HIS A 54 -8.18 -6.15 -5.05
CA HIS A 54 -7.87 -6.20 -3.60
C HIS A 54 -9.14 -6.17 -2.77
N LEU A 55 -10.05 -5.23 -3.06
CA LEU A 55 -11.35 -5.14 -2.38
C LEU A 55 -12.18 -6.42 -2.55
N SER A 56 -12.20 -7.01 -3.74
CA SER A 56 -13.00 -8.22 -4.05
C SER A 56 -12.48 -9.50 -3.40
N VAL A 57 -11.18 -9.56 -3.09
CA VAL A 57 -10.54 -10.71 -2.45
C VAL A 57 -10.21 -10.47 -0.99
N ALA A 58 -10.63 -9.33 -0.43
CA ALA A 58 -10.55 -9.09 1.00
C ALA A 58 -11.31 -10.19 1.76
N GLY A 59 -10.69 -10.75 2.80
CA GLY A 59 -11.23 -11.93 3.50
C GLY A 59 -11.03 -13.28 2.79
N ARG A 60 -10.41 -13.32 1.60
CA ARG A 60 -10.13 -14.58 0.87
C ARG A 60 -8.64 -14.91 0.90
N ASN A 61 -8.31 -16.20 0.97
CA ASN A 61 -6.91 -16.67 0.95
C ASN A 61 -6.35 -16.68 -0.49
N VAL A 62 -6.17 -15.50 -1.07
CA VAL A 62 -5.53 -15.30 -2.38
C VAL A 62 -4.14 -14.72 -2.16
N ARG A 63 -3.14 -15.17 -2.93
CA ARG A 63 -1.72 -14.84 -2.68
C ARG A 63 -1.00 -14.40 -3.96
N ARG A 64 -1.32 -13.21 -4.49
CA ARG A 64 -0.64 -12.70 -5.70
C ARG A 64 0.36 -11.60 -5.40
N TRP A 65 0.04 -10.70 -4.48
CA TRP A 65 0.95 -9.64 -4.01
C TRP A 65 1.12 -9.75 -2.50
N HIS A 66 2.19 -9.18 -1.93
CA HIS A 66 2.44 -9.25 -0.49
C HIS A 66 1.24 -8.75 0.33
N ILE A 67 0.58 -7.67 -0.10
CA ILE A 67 -0.62 -7.16 0.58
C ILE A 67 -1.76 -8.19 0.61
N ASP A 68 -1.88 -9.08 -0.39
CA ASP A 68 -2.94 -10.08 -0.44
C ASP A 68 -2.88 -11.06 0.76
N TYR A 69 -1.69 -11.28 1.34
CA TYR A 69 -1.52 -12.11 2.55
C TYR A 69 -2.11 -11.45 3.80
N LEU A 70 -2.18 -10.11 3.84
CA LEU A 70 -2.72 -9.37 4.97
C LEU A 70 -4.24 -9.19 4.85
N LEU A 71 -4.78 -9.14 3.63
CA LEU A 71 -6.19 -8.86 3.36
C LEU A 71 -7.21 -9.77 4.11
N PRO A 72 -6.91 -11.05 4.45
CA PRO A 72 -7.80 -11.85 5.29
C PRO A 72 -7.86 -11.43 6.76
N HIS A 73 -6.84 -10.72 7.24
CA HIS A 73 -6.66 -10.40 8.66
C HIS A 73 -7.04 -8.95 9.00
N VAL A 74 -7.34 -8.13 8.00
CA VAL A 74 -7.53 -6.69 8.16
C VAL A 74 -8.88 -6.22 7.61
N HIS A 75 -9.35 -5.09 8.14
CA HIS A 75 -10.46 -4.33 7.56
C HIS A 75 -9.92 -3.26 6.61
N ILE A 76 -10.51 -3.14 5.43
CA ILE A 76 -10.16 -2.05 4.51
C ILE A 76 -10.82 -0.77 5.01
N ALA A 77 -10.00 0.21 5.39
CA ALA A 77 -10.44 1.51 5.89
C ALA A 77 -10.51 2.56 4.77
N GLY A 78 -9.76 2.39 3.68
CA GLY A 78 -9.82 3.32 2.56
C GLY A 78 -8.76 3.06 1.49
N CYS A 79 -8.79 3.89 0.45
CA CYS A 79 -7.81 3.89 -0.62
C CYS A 79 -7.64 5.31 -1.18
N VAL A 80 -6.39 5.75 -1.33
CA VAL A 80 -6.05 6.98 -2.06
C VAL A 80 -5.42 6.59 -3.38
N MET A 81 -5.86 7.21 -4.46
CA MET A 81 -5.42 6.90 -5.82
C MET A 81 -4.90 8.15 -6.51
N SER A 82 -3.76 8.05 -7.18
CA SER A 82 -3.22 9.11 -8.02
C SER A 82 -2.84 8.57 -9.39
N TYR A 83 -3.19 9.30 -10.45
CA TYR A 83 -2.92 8.91 -11.83
C TYR A 83 -1.55 9.45 -12.29
N LEU A 84 -0.52 9.08 -11.54
CA LEU A 84 0.87 9.50 -11.75
C LEU A 84 1.71 8.39 -12.40
N SER A 85 2.93 8.72 -12.80
CA SER A 85 3.89 7.74 -13.32
C SER A 85 4.22 6.64 -12.31
N LYS A 86 4.79 5.51 -12.77
CA LYS A 86 5.20 4.40 -11.87
C LYS A 86 6.16 4.86 -10.77
N SER A 87 7.05 5.82 -11.04
CA SER A 87 8.03 6.28 -10.05
C SER A 87 7.40 6.98 -8.83
N ALA A 88 6.15 7.46 -8.94
CA ALA A 88 5.43 8.04 -7.82
C ALA A 88 5.17 7.03 -6.69
N GLU A 89 5.15 5.73 -6.99
CA GLU A 89 5.02 4.65 -6.00
C GLU A 89 6.13 4.75 -4.94
N CYS A 90 7.38 4.81 -5.39
CA CYS A 90 8.54 4.92 -4.49
C CYS A 90 8.64 6.30 -3.82
N LEU A 91 8.15 7.36 -4.46
CA LEU A 91 8.10 8.70 -3.83
C LEU A 91 7.11 8.70 -2.65
N ILE A 92 5.93 8.14 -2.84
CA ILE A 92 4.89 8.04 -1.81
C ILE A 92 5.37 7.12 -0.68
N ALA A 93 5.89 5.94 -1.00
CA ALA A 93 6.39 5.00 0.01
C ALA A 93 7.50 5.61 0.88
N ARG A 94 8.45 6.34 0.28
CA ARG A 94 9.50 7.06 1.04
C ARG A 94 8.92 8.18 1.90
N ALA A 95 7.99 8.96 1.38
CA ALA A 95 7.35 10.04 2.16
C ALA A 95 6.57 9.49 3.38
N LEU A 96 5.95 8.31 3.26
CA LEU A 96 5.30 7.64 4.39
C LEU A 96 6.30 7.11 5.41
N SER A 97 7.44 6.59 4.95
CA SER A 97 8.55 6.11 5.78
C SER A 97 9.14 7.22 6.68
N GLU A 98 9.09 8.48 6.25
CA GLU A 98 9.50 9.63 7.06
C GLU A 98 8.56 9.91 8.26
N LYS A 99 7.35 9.33 8.28
CA LYS A 99 6.28 9.65 9.23
C LYS A 99 5.75 8.46 10.02
N MET A 100 6.01 7.24 9.56
CA MET A 100 5.37 6.01 10.05
C MET A 100 6.41 4.90 10.22
N GLY A 101 6.08 3.89 11.05
CA GLY A 101 6.91 2.70 11.16
C GLY A 101 6.91 1.90 9.86
N GLU A 102 7.96 1.13 9.59
CA GLU A 102 8.09 0.34 8.37
C GLU A 102 8.04 -1.16 8.67
N VAL A 103 7.34 -1.93 7.85
CA VAL A 103 7.49 -3.39 7.77
C VAL A 103 8.54 -3.72 6.72
N ARG A 104 9.81 -3.78 7.13
CA ARG A 104 10.98 -3.89 6.22
C ARG A 104 10.84 -5.03 5.22
N GLY A 105 11.23 -4.77 3.97
CA GLY A 105 11.20 -5.73 2.87
C GLY A 105 9.82 -5.93 2.24
N PHE A 106 8.76 -5.36 2.81
CA PHE A 106 7.41 -5.59 2.33
C PHE A 106 7.12 -4.83 1.04
N GLY A 107 6.83 -5.58 -0.03
CA GLY A 107 6.32 -5.00 -1.29
C GLY A 107 7.34 -4.20 -2.12
N CYS A 108 8.63 -4.27 -1.78
CA CYS A 108 9.70 -3.49 -2.42
C CYS A 108 10.75 -4.34 -3.15
N SER A 109 10.42 -5.56 -3.59
CA SER A 109 11.37 -6.48 -4.22
C SER A 109 11.94 -6.00 -5.57
N ASP A 110 11.28 -5.07 -6.25
CA ASP A 110 11.70 -4.52 -7.56
C ASP A 110 12.22 -3.07 -7.46
N CYS A 111 12.50 -2.56 -6.25
CA CYS A 111 12.98 -1.20 -6.03
C CYS A 111 13.95 -1.10 -4.84
N SER A 112 14.51 0.09 -4.61
CA SER A 112 15.43 0.35 -3.49
C SER A 112 14.73 0.88 -2.23
N CYS A 113 13.40 0.78 -2.15
CA CYS A 113 12.67 1.20 -0.96
C CYS A 113 12.92 0.20 0.19
N THR A 114 12.98 0.72 1.41
CA THR A 114 13.02 -0.07 2.65
C THR A 114 11.73 -0.86 2.87
N SER A 115 10.58 -0.24 2.57
CA SER A 115 9.26 -0.85 2.66
C SER A 115 8.23 -0.10 1.80
N HIS A 116 7.21 -0.81 1.32
CA HIS A 116 5.96 -0.25 0.79
C HIS A 116 4.77 -0.46 1.75
N LEU A 117 4.99 -1.07 2.92
CA LEU A 117 4.01 -1.21 4.00
C LEU A 117 4.47 -0.44 5.24
N HIS A 118 3.64 0.49 5.68
CA HIS A 118 3.91 1.36 6.82
C HIS A 118 2.86 1.20 7.90
N TYR A 119 3.24 1.41 9.16
CA TYR A 119 2.42 1.21 10.35
C TYR A 119 2.23 2.52 11.13
N LEU A 120 1.02 2.73 11.62
CA LEU A 120 0.69 3.78 12.57
C LEU A 120 -0.46 3.32 13.48
N GLN A 121 -0.37 3.61 14.77
CA GLN A 121 -1.45 3.28 15.72
C GLN A 121 -2.76 4.04 15.38
N GLN A 122 -2.63 5.26 14.85
CA GLN A 122 -3.75 6.16 14.54
C GLN A 122 -4.11 6.15 13.04
N PRO A 123 -5.34 6.58 12.66
CA PRO A 123 -5.75 6.65 11.25
C PRO A 123 -4.78 7.49 10.38
N PRO A 124 -4.17 6.93 9.33
CA PRO A 124 -3.04 7.55 8.63
C PRO A 124 -3.47 8.47 7.46
N LEU A 125 -4.76 8.77 7.31
CA LEU A 125 -5.29 9.43 6.11
C LEU A 125 -4.56 10.75 5.78
N VAL A 126 -4.26 11.58 6.79
CA VAL A 126 -3.55 12.85 6.57
C VAL A 126 -2.14 12.64 6.01
N HIS A 127 -1.43 11.62 6.47
CA HIS A 127 -0.08 11.29 5.98
C HIS A 127 -0.14 10.72 4.57
N VAL A 128 -1.13 9.86 4.28
CA VAL A 128 -1.35 9.31 2.94
C VAL A 128 -1.69 10.42 1.95
N LEU A 129 -2.61 11.31 2.29
CA LEU A 129 -2.96 12.44 1.42
C LEU A 129 -1.75 13.37 1.20
N ALA A 130 -1.02 13.72 2.26
CA ALA A 130 0.17 14.55 2.14
C ALA A 130 1.25 13.93 1.25
N ALA A 131 1.49 12.62 1.36
CA ALA A 131 2.45 11.88 0.53
C ALA A 131 2.04 11.90 -0.95
N HIS A 132 0.77 11.66 -1.25
CA HIS A 132 0.24 11.72 -2.62
C HIS A 132 0.32 13.14 -3.20
N ILE A 133 -0.03 14.18 -2.44
CA ILE A 133 0.08 15.59 -2.86
C ILE A 133 1.54 15.97 -3.13
N ARG A 134 2.47 15.55 -2.28
CA ARG A 134 3.91 15.78 -2.47
C ARG A 134 4.41 15.13 -3.76
N ALA A 135 3.99 13.90 -4.04
CA ALA A 135 4.35 13.20 -5.26
C ALA A 135 3.79 13.89 -6.52
N GLU A 136 2.55 14.40 -6.46
CA GLU A 136 1.93 15.15 -7.55
C GLU A 136 2.67 16.47 -7.85
N ARG A 137 3.03 17.24 -6.82
CA ARG A 137 3.83 18.47 -6.96
C ARG A 137 5.22 18.22 -7.54
N SER A 138 5.85 17.11 -7.16
CA SER A 138 7.15 16.71 -7.70
C SER A 138 7.06 16.29 -9.17
N HIS A 139 5.85 15.91 -9.64
CA HIS A 139 5.57 15.56 -11.03
C HIS A 139 5.24 16.78 -11.88
N ALA A 140 4.49 17.74 -11.32
CA ALA A 140 4.11 18.98 -12.00
C ALA A 140 5.27 19.99 -12.18
N ALA A 141 6.41 19.76 -11.51
CA ALA A 141 7.61 20.59 -11.60
C ALA A 141 8.62 20.11 -12.67
N LEU A 142 8.24 19.10 -13.48
CA LEU A 142 9.00 18.55 -14.61
C LEU A 142 8.24 18.85 -15.91
#